data_AF-A0A1I2FC88-F1
#
_entry.id   AF-A0A1I2FC88-F1
#
_cell.length_a   1.000
_cell.length_b   1.000
_cell.length_c   1.000
_cell.angle_alpha   90.00
_cell.angle_beta   90.00
_cell.angle_gamma   90.00
#
_symmetry.space_group_name_H-M   'P 1'
#
loop_
_entity.id
_entity.type
_entity.pdbx_description
1 polymer ?
#
loop_
_entity_poly.entity_id
_entity_poly.type
_entity_poly.pdbx_seq_one_letter_code
_entity_poly.pdbx_strand_id
1 'polypeptide(L)'
;MRTLRIVILALFPLAWPAMAEQRDPSLLACETQATQNWIAEAFAGSEVLNGAMEGRVEVKAPAVIRDATLERARIGFSLRHGPEGTERRVAFVNVAVTDMQSHDRYGAAITTHRKDPGLSVFLSDVALHPGWPIWESYETTNYDAITLDAAEALYAQAVTIIDWNADAAIDSKGQTTQLVDVAISGNGNRPLRLWRPGPHYLVHSSIEKPGGGTLIWLKDCDRTRLRIFASRFNGADRLSADQVSCDQGTFPHIEYLPNDPRQTGDMHPVFEVCPKSVD
;
A
#
# COMPACT_ATOMS: atom_id res chain seq x y z
N MET A 1 -44.27 17.45 2.80
CA MET A 1 -43.75 16.18 3.35
C MET A 1 -42.52 15.79 2.53
N ARG A 2 -41.31 15.89 3.09
CA ARG A 2 -40.07 15.51 2.42
C ARG A 2 -39.77 14.05 2.76
N THR A 3 -39.74 13.20 1.75
CA THR A 3 -39.47 11.77 1.89
C THR A 3 -37.98 11.55 2.13
N LEU A 4 -37.61 11.12 3.33
CA LEU A 4 -36.26 10.73 3.70
C LEU A 4 -35.94 9.40 2.99
N ARG A 5 -35.08 9.42 1.96
CA ARG A 5 -34.52 8.20 1.37
C ARG A 5 -33.28 7.81 2.17
N ILE A 6 -33.44 6.83 3.03
CA ILE A 6 -32.31 6.14 3.68
C ILE A 6 -31.69 5.25 2.60
N VAL A 7 -30.52 5.63 2.11
CA VAL A 7 -29.69 4.78 1.24
C VAL A 7 -28.94 3.84 2.16
N ILE A 8 -29.42 2.61 2.29
CA ILE A 8 -28.66 1.52 2.89
C ILE A 8 -27.67 1.07 1.82
N LEU A 9 -26.41 1.50 1.95
CA LEU A 9 -25.30 0.94 1.17
C LEU A 9 -25.13 -0.52 1.57
N ALA A 10 -25.67 -1.41 0.73
CA ALA A 10 -25.36 -2.83 0.82
C ALA A 10 -23.90 -3.02 0.40
N LEU A 11 -23.03 -3.29 1.38
CA LEU A 11 -21.71 -3.84 1.16
C LEU A 11 -21.88 -5.19 0.45
N PHE A 12 -21.74 -5.20 -0.87
CA PHE A 12 -21.64 -6.46 -1.61
C PHE A 12 -20.30 -7.11 -1.25
N PRO A 13 -20.28 -8.36 -0.77
CA PRO A 13 -19.04 -9.10 -0.68
C PRO A 13 -18.65 -9.44 -2.11
N LEU A 14 -17.74 -8.66 -2.69
CA LEU A 14 -17.05 -9.06 -3.90
C LEU A 14 -16.33 -10.36 -3.57
N ALA A 15 -16.76 -11.46 -4.20
CA ALA A 15 -16.13 -12.76 -4.06
C ALA A 15 -14.73 -12.67 -4.69
N TRP A 16 -13.73 -12.44 -3.84
CA TRP A 16 -12.33 -12.37 -4.24
C TRP A 16 -11.83 -13.73 -4.75
N PRO A 17 -11.02 -13.76 -5.83
CA PRO A 17 -10.39 -15.00 -6.28
C PRO A 17 -9.56 -15.59 -5.14
N ALA A 18 -9.63 -16.92 -5.00
CA ALA A 18 -9.01 -17.69 -3.92
C ALA A 18 -7.52 -17.34 -3.77
N MET A 19 -7.22 -16.53 -2.76
CA MET A 19 -5.87 -16.08 -2.44
C MET A 19 -5.06 -17.23 -1.81
N ALA A 20 -3.74 -17.12 -1.94
CA ALA A 20 -2.71 -17.88 -1.24
C ALA A 20 -3.16 -18.45 0.12
N GLU A 21 -2.79 -19.72 0.40
CA GLU A 21 -2.95 -20.44 1.67
C GLU A 21 -3.29 -19.48 2.81
N GLN A 22 -4.60 -19.32 3.03
CA GLN A 22 -5.11 -18.20 3.80
C GLN A 22 -4.53 -18.29 5.19
N ARG A 23 -3.71 -17.30 5.51
CA ARG A 23 -3.27 -17.04 6.86
C ARG A 23 -4.50 -17.05 7.75
N ASP A 24 -4.39 -17.65 8.94
CA ASP A 24 -5.51 -17.74 9.88
C ASP A 24 -6.23 -16.39 9.99
N PRO A 25 -7.51 -16.29 9.59
CA PRO A 25 -8.23 -15.03 9.57
C PRO A 25 -8.28 -14.36 10.95
N SER A 26 -8.26 -15.14 12.03
CA SER A 26 -8.26 -14.61 13.40
C SER A 26 -6.93 -13.92 13.74
N LEU A 27 -5.80 -14.48 13.28
CA LEU A 27 -4.48 -13.87 13.44
C LEU A 27 -4.39 -12.56 12.65
N LEU A 28 -4.82 -12.56 11.39
CA LEU A 28 -4.83 -11.36 10.55
C LEU A 28 -5.67 -10.24 11.18
N ALA A 29 -6.88 -10.58 11.66
CA ALA A 29 -7.75 -9.62 12.32
C ALA A 29 -7.11 -9.04 13.60
N CYS A 30 -6.47 -9.90 14.41
CA CYS A 30 -5.79 -9.46 15.63
C CYS A 30 -4.62 -8.50 15.34
N GLU A 31 -3.75 -8.84 14.40
CA GLU A 31 -2.58 -8.00 14.07
C GLU A 31 -3.00 -6.71 13.40
N THR A 32 -4.02 -6.75 12.54
CA THR A 32 -4.63 -5.54 11.97
C THR A 32 -5.15 -4.64 13.08
N GLN A 33 -5.90 -5.19 14.04
CA GLN A 33 -6.37 -4.43 15.20
C GLN A 33 -5.22 -3.87 16.05
N ALA A 34 -4.13 -4.61 16.25
CA ALA A 34 -2.96 -4.14 16.97
C ALA A 34 -2.30 -2.93 16.27
N THR A 35 -2.12 -3.00 14.94
CA THR A 35 -1.64 -1.86 14.15
C THR A 35 -2.58 -0.66 14.24
N GLN A 36 -3.90 -0.87 14.18
CA GLN A 36 -4.87 0.22 14.33
C GLN A 36 -4.83 0.86 15.72
N ASN A 37 -4.64 0.07 16.78
CA ASN A 37 -4.48 0.56 18.15
C ASN A 37 -3.20 1.39 18.28
N TRP A 38 -2.08 0.91 17.73
CA TRP A 38 -0.83 1.65 17.68
C TRP A 38 -1.01 3.00 16.97
N ILE A 39 -1.69 3.02 15.82
CA ILE A 39 -1.99 4.26 15.09
C ILE A 39 -2.83 5.20 15.95
N ALA A 40 -3.87 4.70 16.62
CA ALA A 40 -4.74 5.52 17.46
C ALA A 40 -3.96 6.20 18.60
N GLU A 41 -3.03 5.50 19.23
CA GLU A 41 -2.16 6.05 20.27
C GLU A 41 -1.13 7.02 19.69
N ALA A 42 -0.40 6.60 18.66
CA ALA A 42 0.70 7.36 18.08
C ALA A 42 0.26 8.67 17.43
N PHE A 43 -1.01 8.77 17.01
CA PHE A 43 -1.61 9.95 16.39
C PHE A 43 -2.62 10.66 17.30
N ALA A 44 -2.63 10.38 18.60
CA ALA A 44 -3.53 11.03 19.55
C ALA A 44 -3.45 12.57 19.42
N GLY A 45 -4.61 13.21 19.19
CA GLY A 45 -4.70 14.67 19.00
C GLY A 45 -4.42 15.19 17.59
N SER A 46 -4.09 14.32 16.62
CA SER A 46 -3.98 14.70 15.21
C SER A 46 -5.35 14.97 14.58
N GLU A 47 -5.37 15.69 13.46
CA GLU A 47 -6.59 15.90 12.67
C GLU A 47 -7.13 14.55 12.16
N VAL A 48 -8.45 14.35 12.22
CA VAL A 48 -9.11 13.14 11.72
C VAL A 48 -10.05 13.49 10.57
N LEU A 49 -9.79 12.92 9.40
CA LEU A 49 -10.65 12.99 8.23
C LEU A 49 -11.41 11.66 8.10
N ASN A 50 -12.73 11.70 7.92
CA ASN A 50 -13.58 10.50 7.85
C ASN A 50 -14.78 10.70 6.91
N GLY A 51 -15.48 9.60 6.62
CA GLY A 51 -16.69 9.61 5.80
C GLY A 51 -16.42 9.53 4.30
N ALA A 52 -17.47 9.79 3.51
CA ALA A 52 -17.40 9.73 2.06
C ALA A 52 -16.83 11.02 1.47
N MET A 53 -15.84 10.88 0.58
CA MET A 53 -15.12 11.96 -0.07
C MET A 53 -15.15 11.76 -1.58
N GLU A 54 -15.10 12.86 -2.32
CA GLU A 54 -15.04 12.85 -3.78
C GLU A 54 -13.93 13.78 -4.26
N GLY A 55 -13.31 13.41 -5.37
CA GLY A 55 -12.25 14.21 -5.96
C GLY A 55 -10.99 14.24 -5.08
N ARG A 56 -10.16 15.26 -5.30
CA ARG A 56 -8.87 15.36 -4.61
C ARG A 56 -9.05 15.89 -3.18
N VAL A 57 -8.49 15.17 -2.23
CA VAL A 57 -8.41 15.56 -0.81
C VAL A 57 -6.96 15.89 -0.50
N GLU A 58 -6.68 17.14 -0.15
CA GLU A 58 -5.37 17.51 0.38
C GLU A 58 -5.31 17.21 1.88
N VAL A 59 -4.28 16.49 2.31
CA VAL A 59 -4.07 16.09 3.71
C VAL A 59 -2.74 16.65 4.18
N LYS A 60 -2.75 17.38 5.30
CA LYS A 60 -1.53 17.94 5.90
C LYS A 60 -1.18 17.16 7.15
N ALA A 61 0.07 16.71 7.26
CA ALA A 61 0.56 16.02 8.46
C ALA A 61 0.66 16.96 9.68
N PRO A 62 0.46 16.47 10.92
CA PRO A 62 0.01 15.12 11.25
C PRO A 62 -1.50 14.95 11.06
N ALA A 63 -1.91 13.84 10.44
CA ALA A 63 -3.32 13.54 10.21
C ALA A 63 -3.61 12.04 10.17
N VAL A 64 -4.86 11.68 10.45
CA VAL A 64 -5.41 10.34 10.32
C VAL A 64 -6.62 10.40 9.39
N ILE A 65 -6.64 9.58 8.35
CA ILE A 65 -7.83 9.29 7.58
C ILE A 65 -8.40 7.99 8.15
N ARG A 66 -9.64 8.01 8.60
CA ARG A 66 -10.28 6.86 9.25
C ARG A 66 -11.70 6.65 8.78
N ASP A 67 -12.11 5.40 8.58
CA ASP A 67 -13.48 5.04 8.20
C ASP A 67 -13.95 5.87 7.00
N ALA A 68 -13.12 5.93 5.96
CA ALA A 68 -13.28 6.85 4.85
C ALA A 68 -13.38 6.11 3.52
N THR A 69 -14.19 6.65 2.62
CA THR A 69 -14.26 6.20 1.23
C THR A 69 -13.94 7.37 0.31
N LEU A 70 -13.19 7.13 -0.75
CA LEU A 70 -12.89 8.15 -1.77
C LEU A 70 -13.15 7.62 -3.17
N GLU A 71 -13.78 8.45 -4.00
CA GLU A 71 -14.03 8.14 -5.41
C GLU A 71 -13.84 9.34 -6.34
N ARG A 72 -13.87 9.07 -7.66
CA ARG A 72 -13.95 10.07 -8.75
C ARG A 72 -12.84 11.12 -8.71
N ALA A 73 -11.64 10.71 -8.33
CA ALA A 73 -10.48 11.57 -8.28
C ALA A 73 -9.43 11.15 -9.30
N ARG A 74 -8.70 12.12 -9.84
CA ARG A 74 -7.44 11.84 -10.54
C ARG A 74 -6.33 11.53 -9.54
N ILE A 75 -6.25 12.38 -8.52
CA ILE A 75 -5.38 12.24 -7.36
C ILE A 75 -6.30 12.21 -6.15
N GLY A 76 -6.33 11.10 -5.41
CA GLY A 76 -7.25 10.90 -4.29
C GLY A 76 -6.78 11.65 -3.06
N PHE A 77 -6.01 10.98 -2.22
CA PHE A 77 -5.36 11.58 -1.06
C PHE A 77 -4.00 12.16 -1.43
N SER A 78 -3.86 13.47 -1.27
CA SER A 78 -2.67 14.23 -1.61
C SER A 78 -1.97 14.73 -0.36
N LEU A 79 -0.91 14.04 0.04
CA LEU A 79 -0.25 14.19 1.33
C LEU A 79 0.83 15.28 1.30
N ARG A 80 0.75 16.21 2.24
CA ARG A 80 1.64 17.36 2.40
C ARG A 80 2.18 17.41 3.81
N HIS A 81 3.27 18.15 4.00
CA HIS A 81 3.64 18.58 5.34
C HIS A 81 2.62 19.57 5.90
N GLY A 82 2.45 19.54 7.22
CA GLY A 82 1.89 20.65 7.96
C GLY A 82 2.90 21.79 8.16
N PRO A 83 2.60 22.70 9.09
CA PRO A 83 3.52 23.76 9.49
C PRO A 83 4.90 23.22 9.91
N GLU A 84 5.94 24.02 9.73
CA GLU A 84 7.29 23.67 10.18
C GLU A 84 7.29 23.33 11.69
N GLY A 85 8.08 22.33 12.08
CA GLY A 85 8.14 21.82 13.46
C GLY A 85 7.02 20.84 13.84
N THR A 86 6.05 20.59 12.96
CA THR A 86 5.04 19.53 13.18
C THR A 86 5.54 18.17 12.70
N GLU A 87 4.94 17.12 13.26
CA GLU A 87 5.23 15.76 12.86
C GLU A 87 4.85 15.48 11.41
N ARG A 88 5.67 14.68 10.73
CA ARG A 88 5.50 14.34 9.31
C ARG A 88 4.90 12.95 9.13
N ARG A 89 3.83 12.66 9.87
CA ARG A 89 3.19 11.35 9.86
C ARG A 89 1.76 11.46 9.34
N VAL A 90 1.35 10.57 8.45
CA VAL A 90 -0.06 10.44 8.03
C VAL A 90 -0.47 8.98 8.13
N ALA A 91 -1.63 8.71 8.71
CA ALA A 91 -2.17 7.36 8.82
C ALA A 91 -3.50 7.20 8.08
N PHE A 92 -3.74 5.99 7.58
CA PHE A 92 -5.00 5.54 6.98
C PHE A 92 -5.47 4.29 7.72
N VAL A 93 -6.71 4.30 8.21
CA VAL A 93 -7.31 3.19 8.96
C VAL A 93 -8.70 2.91 8.43
N ASN A 94 -8.96 1.70 7.94
CA ASN A 94 -10.25 1.33 7.35
C ASN A 94 -10.66 2.32 6.23
N VAL A 95 -9.86 2.35 5.16
CA VAL A 95 -10.04 3.28 4.05
C VAL A 95 -10.23 2.54 2.74
N ALA A 96 -11.26 2.92 1.97
CA ALA A 96 -11.47 2.42 0.62
C ALA A 96 -11.29 3.54 -0.41
N VAL A 97 -10.57 3.26 -1.50
CA VAL A 97 -10.51 4.16 -2.67
C VAL A 97 -10.92 3.40 -3.92
N THR A 98 -11.93 3.90 -4.61
CA THR A 98 -12.57 3.23 -5.76
C THR A 98 -12.86 4.20 -6.90
N ASP A 99 -13.09 3.68 -8.11
CA ASP A 99 -13.58 4.47 -9.27
C ASP A 99 -12.82 5.80 -9.47
N MET A 100 -11.50 5.70 -9.56
CA MET A 100 -10.63 6.84 -9.81
C MET A 100 -10.69 7.23 -11.30
N GLN A 101 -10.63 8.53 -11.57
CA GLN A 101 -10.87 9.06 -12.91
C GLN A 101 -9.81 10.09 -13.26
N SER A 102 -9.12 9.89 -14.37
CA SER A 102 -8.21 10.88 -14.95
C SER A 102 -8.53 11.13 -16.42
N HIS A 103 -8.34 12.38 -16.84
CA HIS A 103 -8.41 12.80 -18.25
C HIS A 103 -7.02 13.08 -18.83
N ASP A 104 -5.96 12.87 -18.06
CA ASP A 104 -4.59 12.90 -18.54
C ASP A 104 -3.85 11.62 -18.11
N ARG A 105 -2.62 11.44 -18.58
CA ARG A 105 -1.85 10.22 -18.37
C ARG A 105 -1.41 9.94 -16.92
N TYR A 106 -1.77 10.77 -15.94
CA TYR A 106 -1.29 10.66 -14.56
C TYR A 106 -2.41 10.52 -13.54
N GLY A 107 -2.20 9.73 -12.49
CA GLY A 107 -3.16 9.58 -11.39
C GLY A 107 -2.64 8.70 -10.26
N ALA A 108 -3.21 8.87 -9.08
CA ALA A 108 -2.81 8.14 -7.88
C ALA A 108 -3.95 8.12 -6.84
N ALA A 109 -4.23 6.98 -6.21
CA ALA A 109 -5.17 6.93 -5.08
C ALA A 109 -4.58 7.61 -3.84
N ILE A 110 -3.30 7.38 -3.56
CA ILE A 110 -2.55 8.04 -2.49
C ILE A 110 -1.24 8.58 -3.07
N THR A 111 -0.93 9.86 -2.81
CA THR A 111 0.31 10.48 -3.28
C THR A 111 0.98 11.36 -2.23
N THR A 112 2.31 11.25 -2.09
CA THR A 112 3.14 12.31 -1.46
C THR A 112 3.81 13.17 -2.53
N HIS A 113 4.42 14.28 -2.15
CA HIS A 113 4.99 15.22 -3.11
C HIS A 113 6.48 15.43 -2.92
N ARG A 114 7.21 15.48 -4.03
CA ARG A 114 8.66 15.73 -4.04
C ARG A 114 9.10 17.03 -3.35
N LYS A 115 8.23 18.04 -3.36
CA LYS A 115 8.48 19.35 -2.72
C LYS A 115 8.26 19.31 -1.20
N ASP A 116 7.62 18.25 -0.71
CA ASP A 116 7.28 18.02 0.69
C ASP A 116 7.90 16.68 1.15
N PRO A 117 9.25 16.60 1.25
CA PRO A 117 9.94 15.34 1.53
C PRO A 117 9.95 14.94 3.02
N GLY A 118 9.92 13.64 3.28
CA GLY A 118 10.12 13.09 4.62
C GLY A 118 8.83 12.72 5.36
N LEU A 119 7.72 12.58 4.63
CA LEU A 119 6.48 12.02 5.19
C LEU A 119 6.64 10.52 5.46
N SER A 120 6.24 10.07 6.65
CA SER A 120 6.02 8.65 6.95
C SER A 120 4.53 8.35 6.82
N VAL A 121 4.21 7.34 6.00
CA VAL A 121 2.82 6.95 5.70
C VAL A 121 2.52 5.60 6.33
N PHE A 122 1.44 5.53 7.10
CA PHE A 122 0.97 4.34 7.80
C PHE A 122 -0.37 3.91 7.21
N LEU A 123 -0.50 2.66 6.79
CA LEU A 123 -1.74 2.11 6.22
C LEU A 123 -2.15 0.88 7.04
N SER A 124 -3.41 0.82 7.45
CA SER A 124 -3.99 -0.34 8.12
C SER A 124 -5.41 -0.58 7.59
N ASP A 125 -5.67 -1.76 7.06
CA ASP A 125 -6.97 -2.12 6.50
C ASP A 125 -7.39 -1.14 5.38
N VAL A 126 -6.60 -1.09 4.32
CA VAL A 126 -6.82 -0.17 3.19
C VAL A 126 -7.10 -0.96 1.93
N ALA A 127 -8.23 -0.68 1.28
CA ALA A 127 -8.65 -1.30 0.03
C ALA A 127 -8.58 -0.29 -1.12
N LEU A 128 -7.74 -0.57 -2.11
CA LEU A 128 -7.58 0.24 -3.31
C LEU A 128 -8.06 -0.55 -4.52
N HIS A 129 -9.14 -0.08 -5.13
CA HIS A 129 -9.64 -0.56 -6.41
C HIS A 129 -9.83 0.63 -7.34
N PRO A 130 -8.73 1.26 -7.80
CA PRO A 130 -8.82 2.54 -8.47
C PRO A 130 -9.54 2.49 -9.82
N GLY A 131 -9.76 1.32 -10.43
CA GLY A 131 -10.47 1.22 -11.71
C GLY A 131 -9.72 1.86 -12.87
N TRP A 132 -8.38 1.92 -12.78
CA TRP A 132 -7.55 2.50 -13.83
C TRP A 132 -7.72 1.75 -15.16
N PRO A 133 -7.60 2.45 -16.31
CA PRO A 133 -7.57 1.80 -17.60
C PRO A 133 -6.35 0.87 -17.74
N ILE A 134 -6.41 0.00 -18.74
CA ILE A 134 -5.32 -0.93 -19.06
C ILE A 134 -4.04 -0.16 -19.40
N TRP A 135 -2.93 -0.65 -18.88
CA TRP A 135 -1.59 -0.14 -19.15
C TRP A 135 -1.24 -0.26 -20.64
N GLU A 136 -0.86 0.86 -21.25
CA GLU A 136 -0.33 0.93 -22.60
C GLU A 136 1.13 1.38 -22.60
N SER A 137 1.41 2.57 -22.05
CA SER A 137 2.76 3.13 -21.95
C SER A 137 2.83 4.26 -20.92
N TYR A 138 4.06 4.72 -20.66
CA TYR A 138 4.32 5.86 -19.77
C TYR A 138 3.70 7.17 -20.25
N GLU A 139 3.55 7.30 -21.56
CA GLU A 139 3.01 8.49 -22.22
C GLU A 139 1.47 8.53 -22.19
N THR A 140 0.81 7.40 -21.89
CA THR A 140 -0.66 7.27 -21.99
C THR A 140 -1.34 6.93 -20.66
N THR A 141 -0.80 5.98 -19.88
CA THR A 141 -1.54 5.37 -18.74
C THR A 141 -0.68 5.22 -17.48
N ASN A 142 0.06 6.27 -17.12
CA ASN A 142 0.94 6.30 -15.96
C ASN A 142 0.17 6.60 -14.66
N TYR A 143 -0.70 5.67 -14.29
CA TYR A 143 -1.48 5.70 -13.06
C TYR A 143 -0.93 4.72 -12.03
N ASP A 144 -0.87 5.16 -10.79
CA ASP A 144 -0.48 4.33 -9.66
C ASP A 144 -1.65 4.13 -8.69
N ALA A 145 -1.65 3.08 -7.88
CA ALA A 145 -2.53 3.09 -6.69
C ALA A 145 -1.89 3.96 -5.60
N ILE A 146 -0.61 3.72 -5.28
CA ILE A 146 0.15 4.50 -4.30
C ILE A 146 1.42 5.02 -4.97
N THR A 147 1.63 6.35 -4.98
CA THR A 147 2.89 6.95 -5.44
C THR A 147 3.51 7.81 -4.34
N LEU A 148 4.66 7.42 -3.80
CA LEU A 148 5.29 8.11 -2.67
C LEU A 148 6.52 8.89 -3.12
N ASP A 149 6.30 10.05 -3.73
CA ASP A 149 7.38 10.97 -4.07
C ASP A 149 8.02 11.56 -2.81
N ALA A 150 9.29 11.22 -2.60
CA ALA A 150 10.13 11.72 -1.51
C ALA A 150 9.57 11.48 -0.09
N ALA A 151 8.73 10.46 0.11
CA ALA A 151 8.40 9.99 1.45
C ALA A 151 9.67 9.55 2.21
N GLU A 152 9.61 9.56 3.54
CA GLU A 152 10.62 8.90 4.37
C GLU A 152 10.38 7.39 4.38
N ALA A 153 9.14 6.98 4.68
CA ALA A 153 8.80 5.59 4.86
C ALA A 153 7.34 5.27 4.51
N LEU A 154 7.12 4.01 4.13
CA LEU A 154 5.81 3.38 4.02
C LEU A 154 5.74 2.18 4.97
N TYR A 155 4.72 2.18 5.83
CA TYR A 155 4.38 1.07 6.71
C TYR A 155 2.94 0.65 6.41
N ALA A 156 2.74 -0.56 5.91
CA ALA A 156 1.43 -1.03 5.46
C ALA A 156 1.09 -2.39 6.08
N GLN A 157 -0.04 -2.49 6.74
CA GLN A 157 -0.64 -3.70 7.31
C GLN A 157 -2.00 -3.93 6.64
N ALA A 158 -2.27 -5.14 6.16
CA ALA A 158 -3.57 -5.51 5.58
C ALA A 158 -4.03 -4.52 4.48
N VAL A 159 -3.19 -4.35 3.45
CA VAL A 159 -3.53 -3.50 2.29
C VAL A 159 -3.89 -4.38 1.12
N THR A 160 -5.05 -4.14 0.52
CA THR A 160 -5.53 -4.85 -0.66
C THR A 160 -5.57 -3.90 -1.84
N ILE A 161 -4.88 -4.24 -2.92
CA ILE A 161 -4.91 -3.52 -4.20
C ILE A 161 -5.36 -4.50 -5.28
N ILE A 162 -6.55 -4.29 -5.83
CA ILE A 162 -7.16 -5.20 -6.81
C ILE A 162 -7.46 -4.49 -8.12
N ASP A 163 -7.56 -5.28 -9.19
CA ASP A 163 -7.76 -4.81 -10.55
C ASP A 163 -6.82 -3.65 -10.89
N TRP A 164 -5.58 -3.75 -10.39
CA TRP A 164 -4.54 -2.81 -10.75
C TRP A 164 -4.12 -3.08 -12.19
N ASN A 165 -4.46 -2.15 -13.08
CA ASN A 165 -4.31 -2.34 -14.52
C ASN A 165 -3.31 -1.36 -15.17
N ALA A 166 -2.71 -0.43 -14.42
CA ALA A 166 -1.87 0.66 -14.95
C ALA A 166 -0.37 0.51 -14.62
N ASP A 167 0.40 1.58 -14.33
CA ASP A 167 1.87 1.49 -14.18
C ASP A 167 2.30 0.77 -12.91
N ALA A 168 1.89 1.24 -11.72
CA ALA A 168 2.28 0.60 -10.47
C ALA A 168 1.17 0.47 -9.43
N ALA A 169 1.16 -0.63 -8.68
CA ALA A 169 0.29 -0.72 -7.51
C ALA A 169 0.92 0.12 -6.38
N ILE A 170 2.23 -0.05 -6.16
CA ILE A 170 3.00 0.73 -5.21
C ILE A 170 4.27 1.24 -5.89
N ASP A 171 4.36 2.56 -6.07
CA ASP A 171 5.56 3.28 -6.50
C ASP A 171 6.21 4.02 -5.33
N SER A 172 7.07 3.32 -4.58
CA SER A 172 7.70 3.87 -3.38
C SER A 172 9.07 4.47 -3.66
N LYS A 173 9.18 5.79 -3.41
CA LYS A 173 10.46 6.51 -3.40
C LYS A 173 11.00 6.77 -1.99
N GLY A 174 10.40 6.12 -0.99
CA GLY A 174 10.79 6.18 0.42
C GLY A 174 12.08 5.42 0.73
N GLN A 175 12.77 5.84 1.79
CA GLN A 175 13.98 5.15 2.26
C GLN A 175 13.66 3.75 2.80
N THR A 176 12.51 3.62 3.44
CA THR A 176 12.01 2.36 4.01
C THR A 176 10.64 2.02 3.44
N THR A 177 10.38 0.74 3.19
CA THR A 177 9.04 0.25 2.81
C THR A 177 8.82 -1.11 3.44
N GLN A 178 7.85 -1.21 4.33
CA GLN A 178 7.54 -2.41 5.09
C GLN A 178 6.08 -2.76 4.84
N LEU A 179 5.86 -3.87 4.15
CA LEU A 179 4.56 -4.35 3.72
C LEU A 179 4.27 -5.67 4.43
N VAL A 180 3.18 -5.71 5.18
CA VAL A 180 2.72 -6.86 5.97
C VAL A 180 1.28 -7.17 5.58
N ASP A 181 1.02 -8.42 5.20
CA ASP A 181 -0.29 -8.87 4.69
C ASP A 181 -0.82 -7.98 3.54
N VAL A 182 0.07 -7.58 2.63
CA VAL A 182 -0.31 -6.80 1.44
C VAL A 182 -0.68 -7.75 0.30
N ALA A 183 -1.87 -7.58 -0.24
CA ALA A 183 -2.41 -8.32 -1.37
C ALA A 183 -2.47 -7.39 -2.60
N ILE A 184 -1.74 -7.73 -3.67
CA ILE A 184 -1.81 -7.01 -4.94
C ILE A 184 -2.26 -7.97 -6.03
N SER A 185 -3.30 -7.60 -6.80
CA SER A 185 -3.69 -8.34 -8.00
C SER A 185 -4.05 -7.43 -9.17
N GLY A 186 -3.68 -7.85 -10.37
CA GLY A 186 -4.05 -7.17 -11.61
C GLY A 186 -3.00 -7.28 -12.72
N ASN A 187 -3.36 -6.83 -13.93
CA ASN A 187 -2.57 -7.00 -15.15
C ASN A 187 -1.68 -5.80 -15.50
N GLY A 188 -1.50 -4.83 -14.60
CA GLY A 188 -0.69 -3.64 -14.87
C GLY A 188 0.78 -3.94 -15.15
N ASN A 189 1.60 -2.91 -15.30
CA ASN A 189 3.02 -3.03 -15.67
C ASN A 189 3.91 -3.59 -14.55
N ARG A 190 4.01 -2.88 -13.41
CA ARG A 190 4.94 -3.16 -12.30
C ARG A 190 4.24 -3.06 -10.94
N PRO A 191 3.81 -4.18 -10.33
CA PRO A 191 3.09 -4.16 -9.05
C PRO A 191 3.83 -3.37 -7.98
N LEU A 192 5.13 -3.64 -7.79
CA LEU A 192 5.96 -2.98 -6.80
C LEU A 192 7.18 -2.32 -7.44
N ARG A 193 7.37 -1.03 -7.18
CA ARG A 193 8.55 -0.26 -7.57
C ARG A 193 9.21 0.33 -6.34
N LEU A 194 10.52 0.07 -6.19
CA LEU A 194 11.33 0.56 -5.10
C LEU A 194 12.51 1.37 -5.64
N TRP A 195 12.53 2.67 -5.32
CA TRP A 195 13.55 3.57 -5.86
C TRP A 195 14.78 3.73 -4.98
N ARG A 196 14.72 3.30 -3.72
CA ARG A 196 15.79 3.46 -2.75
C ARG A 196 16.41 2.10 -2.38
N PRO A 197 17.61 2.11 -1.79
CA PRO A 197 18.26 0.88 -1.35
C PRO A 197 17.56 0.13 -0.21
N GLY A 198 16.68 0.78 0.56
CA GLY A 198 15.99 0.18 1.69
C GLY A 198 16.64 0.43 3.05
N PRO A 199 16.25 -0.33 4.09
CA PRO A 199 15.68 -1.69 3.98
C PRO A 199 14.21 -1.73 3.56
N HIS A 200 13.87 -2.77 2.79
CA HIS A 200 12.49 -3.07 2.39
C HIS A 200 12.07 -4.47 2.85
N TYR A 201 10.81 -4.62 3.26
CA TYR A 201 10.25 -5.87 3.78
C TYR A 201 8.93 -6.21 3.09
N LEU A 202 8.80 -7.49 2.71
CA LEU A 202 7.54 -8.13 2.33
C LEU A 202 7.29 -9.28 3.29
N VAL A 203 6.22 -9.20 4.06
CA VAL A 203 5.88 -10.17 5.11
C VAL A 203 4.45 -10.63 4.89
N HIS A 204 4.22 -11.93 4.76
CA HIS A 204 2.88 -12.49 4.50
C HIS A 204 2.13 -11.87 3.32
N SER A 205 2.86 -11.32 2.35
CA SER A 205 2.27 -10.56 1.24
C SER A 205 2.09 -11.43 0.01
N SER A 206 1.15 -11.07 -0.87
CA SER A 206 0.92 -11.77 -2.13
C SER A 206 0.86 -10.78 -3.28
N ILE A 207 1.56 -11.10 -4.37
CA ILE A 207 1.52 -10.34 -5.61
C ILE A 207 1.14 -11.29 -6.74
N GLU A 208 -0.03 -11.05 -7.32
CA GLU A 208 -0.62 -11.86 -8.38
C GLU A 208 -0.79 -11.01 -9.65
N LYS A 209 0.05 -11.26 -10.64
CA LYS A 209 0.07 -10.60 -11.94
C LYS A 209 -0.24 -11.62 -13.04
N PRO A 210 -1.50 -11.77 -13.45
CA PRO A 210 -1.84 -12.65 -14.56
C PRO A 210 -1.07 -12.23 -15.83
N GLY A 211 -0.61 -13.22 -16.60
CA GLY A 211 0.28 -13.01 -17.74
C GLY A 211 1.78 -12.88 -17.37
N GLY A 212 2.13 -12.81 -16.08
CA GLY A 212 3.52 -12.86 -15.61
C GLY A 212 4.34 -11.60 -15.88
N GLY A 213 5.66 -11.75 -15.98
CA GLY A 213 6.63 -10.66 -16.13
C GLY A 213 7.04 -10.02 -14.80
N THR A 214 7.56 -8.79 -14.85
CA THR A 214 8.08 -8.08 -13.69
C THR A 214 7.01 -7.92 -12.59
N LEU A 215 7.32 -8.41 -11.40
CA LEU A 215 6.56 -8.16 -10.17
C LEU A 215 7.20 -7.07 -9.32
N ILE A 216 8.54 -7.05 -9.28
CA ILE A 216 9.32 -6.10 -8.51
C ILE A 216 10.31 -5.40 -9.43
N TRP A 217 10.19 -4.09 -9.52
CA TRP A 217 11.15 -3.22 -10.17
C TRP A 217 11.97 -2.46 -9.14
N LEU A 218 13.28 -2.40 -9.34
CA LEU A 218 14.24 -1.78 -8.44
C LEU A 218 15.08 -0.77 -9.20
N LYS A 219 15.26 0.42 -8.62
CA LYS A 219 16.07 1.47 -9.25
C LYS A 219 17.56 1.11 -9.30
N ASP A 220 18.10 0.55 -8.22
CA ASP A 220 19.51 0.20 -8.09
C ASP A 220 19.63 -1.15 -7.37
N CYS A 221 19.69 -2.22 -8.17
CA CYS A 221 19.72 -3.58 -7.65
C CYS A 221 20.94 -3.84 -6.78
N ASP A 222 22.12 -3.34 -7.14
CA ASP A 222 23.36 -3.68 -6.43
C ASP A 222 23.38 -3.14 -4.98
N ARG A 223 22.52 -2.16 -4.68
CA ARG A 223 22.38 -1.56 -3.35
C ARG A 223 21.09 -1.95 -2.64
N THR A 224 20.05 -2.33 -3.38
CA THR A 224 18.75 -2.63 -2.77
C THR A 224 18.79 -3.89 -1.93
N ARG A 225 18.26 -3.78 -0.71
CA ARG A 225 18.02 -4.89 0.21
C ARG A 225 16.53 -5.11 0.37
N LEU A 226 16.05 -6.23 -0.17
CA LEU A 226 14.67 -6.68 -0.04
C LEU A 226 14.64 -7.93 0.83
N ARG A 227 13.91 -7.88 1.93
CA ARG A 227 13.72 -9.02 2.84
C ARG A 227 12.31 -9.56 2.71
N ILE A 228 12.19 -10.87 2.57
CA ILE A 228 10.93 -11.54 2.27
C ILE A 228 10.69 -12.62 3.32
N PHE A 229 9.53 -12.58 3.99
CA PHE A 229 9.07 -13.64 4.88
C PHE A 229 7.68 -14.11 4.45
N ALA A 230 7.52 -15.43 4.27
CA ALA A 230 6.24 -16.10 4.02
C ALA A 230 5.32 -15.39 3.00
N SER A 231 5.89 -14.87 1.90
CA SER A 231 5.17 -14.12 0.87
C SER A 231 5.13 -14.89 -0.45
N ARG A 232 4.14 -14.61 -1.31
CA ARG A 232 3.91 -15.30 -2.59
C ARG A 232 3.89 -14.38 -3.81
N PHE A 233 4.30 -14.94 -4.94
CA PHE A 233 4.53 -14.26 -6.20
C PHE A 233 4.00 -15.13 -7.35
N ASN A 234 2.83 -14.80 -7.89
CA ASN A 234 2.12 -15.64 -8.86
C ASN A 234 1.98 -17.10 -8.38
N GLY A 235 1.55 -17.26 -7.12
CA GLY A 235 1.44 -18.56 -6.46
C GLY A 235 2.75 -19.24 -6.01
N ALA A 236 3.93 -18.70 -6.35
CA ALA A 236 5.22 -19.25 -5.93
C ALA A 236 5.76 -18.57 -4.66
N ASP A 237 6.47 -19.31 -3.80
CA ASP A 237 7.05 -18.77 -2.55
C ASP A 237 8.35 -17.96 -2.78
N ARG A 238 8.84 -17.90 -4.02
CA ARG A 238 10.06 -17.17 -4.40
C ARG A 238 9.86 -16.49 -5.76
N LEU A 239 10.45 -15.31 -5.88
CA LEU A 239 10.60 -14.61 -7.15
C LEU A 239 11.55 -15.38 -8.07
N SER A 240 11.13 -15.56 -9.32
CA SER A 240 12.03 -15.94 -10.40
C SER A 240 12.80 -14.72 -10.93
N ALA A 241 13.89 -14.95 -11.65
CA ALA A 241 14.74 -13.87 -12.16
C ALA A 241 14.00 -12.91 -13.11
N ASP A 242 13.06 -13.43 -13.92
CA ASP A 242 12.24 -12.65 -14.85
C ASP A 242 11.15 -11.81 -14.16
N GLN A 243 10.85 -12.11 -12.89
CA GLN A 243 9.92 -11.33 -12.06
C GLN A 243 10.60 -10.11 -11.40
N VAL A 244 11.91 -9.97 -11.55
CA VAL A 244 12.69 -8.88 -10.96
C VAL A 244 13.34 -8.07 -12.07
N SER A 245 13.12 -6.76 -12.07
CA SER A 245 13.68 -5.84 -13.06
C SER A 245 14.52 -4.77 -12.38
N CYS A 246 15.71 -4.55 -12.93
CA CYS A 246 16.67 -3.54 -12.47
C CYS A 246 16.74 -2.41 -13.49
N ASP A 247 16.67 -1.16 -13.04
CA ASP A 247 17.02 -0.01 -13.88
C ASP A 247 18.54 0.25 -13.88
N GLN A 248 19.18 0.01 -12.75
CA GLN A 248 20.63 0.06 -12.56
C GLN A 248 21.08 -1.15 -11.77
N GLY A 249 22.33 -1.57 -11.99
CA GLY A 249 22.87 -2.79 -11.41
C GLY A 249 22.30 -4.06 -12.05
N THR A 250 22.61 -5.21 -11.46
CA THR A 250 22.25 -6.51 -12.04
C THR A 250 21.64 -7.49 -11.04
N PHE A 251 22.05 -7.46 -9.78
CA PHE A 251 21.63 -8.47 -8.80
C PHE A 251 21.18 -7.82 -7.50
N PRO A 252 19.87 -7.75 -7.23
CA PRO A 252 19.40 -7.28 -5.94
C PRO A 252 19.67 -8.30 -4.84
N HIS A 253 19.99 -7.79 -3.66
CA HIS A 253 20.11 -8.63 -2.48
C HIS A 253 18.71 -8.93 -1.93
N ILE A 254 18.11 -10.00 -2.45
CA ILE A 254 16.83 -10.54 -1.98
C ILE A 254 17.10 -11.64 -0.96
N GLU A 255 16.75 -11.35 0.30
CA GLU A 255 16.95 -12.24 1.43
C GLU A 255 15.60 -12.86 1.83
N TYR A 256 15.49 -14.19 1.74
CA TYR A 256 14.32 -14.93 2.22
C TYR A 256 14.57 -15.35 3.67
N LEU A 257 13.81 -14.75 4.58
CA LEU A 257 14.00 -14.89 6.02
C LEU A 257 13.39 -16.20 6.53
N PRO A 258 14.08 -16.94 7.42
CA PRO A 258 13.54 -18.15 8.02
C PRO A 258 12.58 -17.88 9.19
N ASN A 259 12.67 -16.69 9.80
CA ASN A 259 11.86 -16.26 10.94
C ASN A 259 11.15 -14.95 10.62
N ASP A 260 10.03 -14.71 11.31
CA ASP A 260 9.23 -13.50 11.15
C ASP A 260 10.01 -12.26 11.66
N PRO A 261 10.39 -11.31 10.77
CA PRO A 261 11.17 -10.13 11.16
C PRO A 261 10.43 -9.16 12.09
N ARG A 262 9.10 -9.31 12.24
CA ARG A 262 8.31 -8.54 13.21
C ARG A 262 8.65 -8.93 14.66
N GLN A 263 9.20 -10.13 14.87
CA GLN A 263 9.57 -10.64 16.20
C GLN A 263 11.04 -10.36 16.56
N THR A 264 11.86 -9.89 15.62
CA THR A 264 13.30 -9.67 15.83
C THR A 264 13.64 -8.22 16.18
N GLY A 265 12.69 -7.29 16.02
CA GLY A 265 12.91 -5.84 16.16
C GLY A 265 13.51 -5.18 14.90
N ASP A 266 13.61 -5.91 13.79
CA ASP A 266 14.14 -5.41 12.52
C ASP A 266 13.14 -4.54 11.74
N MET A 267 11.86 -4.60 12.13
CA MET A 267 10.75 -3.84 11.55
C MET A 267 10.23 -2.77 12.51
N HIS A 268 9.44 -1.83 11.97
CA HIS A 268 8.86 -0.76 12.75
C HIS A 268 7.91 -1.31 13.82
N PRO A 269 7.86 -0.74 15.05
CA PRO A 269 7.01 -1.21 16.15
C PRO A 269 5.49 -1.19 15.89
N VAL A 270 5.05 -0.69 14.74
CA VAL A 270 3.63 -0.69 14.35
C VAL A 270 3.14 -2.10 13.97
N PHE A 271 4.08 -3.00 13.67
CA PHE A 271 3.81 -4.38 13.30
C PHE A 271 3.99 -5.29 14.50
N GLU A 272 2.93 -5.41 15.31
CA GLU A 272 2.88 -6.37 16.40
C GLU A 272 2.42 -7.74 15.89
N VAL A 273 2.96 -8.81 16.48
CA VAL A 273 2.55 -10.19 16.19
C VAL A 273 1.62 -10.66 17.29
N CYS A 274 0.44 -11.12 16.89
CA CYS A 274 -0.49 -11.71 17.83
C CYS A 274 -0.10 -13.16 18.17
N PRO A 275 -0.31 -13.60 19.42
CA PRO A 275 -0.15 -15.00 19.76
C PRO A 275 -1.10 -15.86 18.93
N LYS A 276 -0.62 -17.01 18.45
CA LYS A 276 -1.51 -18.02 17.84
C LYS A 276 -2.58 -18.39 18.86
N SER A 277 -3.85 -18.39 18.44
CA SER A 277 -4.90 -19.02 19.23
C SER A 277 -4.48 -20.44 19.54
N VAL A 278 -4.44 -20.78 20.83
CA VAL A 278 -4.28 -22.16 21.25
C VAL A 278 -5.67 -22.77 21.14
N ASP A 279 -5.90 -23.50 20.05
CA ASP A 279 -7.10 -24.34 19.90
C ASP A 279 -7.10 -25.48 20.94
#